data_AF-A0A7K7LIG3-F1
#
_entry.id   AF-A0A7K7LIG3-F1
#
_cell.length_a   1.000
_cell.length_b   1.000
_cell.length_c   1.000
_cell.angle_alpha   90.00
_cell.angle_beta   90.00
_cell.angle_gamma   90.00
#
_symmetry.space_group_name_H-M   'P 1'
#
loop_
_entity.id
_entity.type
_entity.pdbx_description
1 polymer ?
#
loop_
_entity_poly.entity_id
_entity_poly.type
_entity_poly.pdbx_seq_one_letter_code
_entity_poly.pdbx_strand_id
1 'polypeptide(L)'
;LSCRFPGHKELEPLKLPEVAANVYMSSQRVDSCIQGTVSLISRCVGKGENIALILKDMGVLIIEGTRVQMKFYYEFLEKLSGKENLQKALFKIPRLMDKVVSRVTPLASLTSSRHVIVFP
;
A
#
# COMPACT_ATOMS: atom_id res chain seq x y z
N LEU A 1 11.93 -11.97 -8.44
CA LEU A 1 10.49 -12.04 -8.81
C LEU A 1 10.24 -11.01 -9.90
N SER A 2 10.10 -11.45 -11.17
CA SER A 2 9.74 -10.57 -12.28
C SER A 2 8.22 -10.48 -12.33
N CYS A 3 7.65 -9.40 -11.81
CA CYS A 3 6.24 -9.10 -12.01
C CYS A 3 6.08 -8.53 -13.42
N ARG A 4 5.46 -9.28 -14.35
CA ARG A 4 5.00 -8.69 -15.62
C ARG A 4 3.77 -7.83 -15.31
N PHE A 5 3.95 -6.52 -15.34
CA PHE A 5 2.83 -5.59 -15.31
C PHE A 5 2.15 -5.57 -16.69
N PRO A 6 0.81 -5.57 -16.76
CA PRO A 6 0.12 -5.33 -18.03
C PRO A 6 0.43 -3.92 -18.51
N GLY A 7 1.01 -3.80 -19.71
CA GLY A 7 1.55 -2.55 -20.24
C GLY A 7 3.03 -2.43 -19.92
N HIS A 8 3.88 -2.36 -20.95
CA HIS A 8 5.34 -2.28 -20.92
C HIS A 8 5.88 -1.00 -20.21
N LYS A 9 5.51 -0.77 -18.95
CA LYS A 9 6.18 0.21 -18.10
C LYS A 9 7.27 -0.54 -17.35
N GLU A 10 8.50 -0.31 -17.76
CA GLU A 10 9.67 -0.68 -16.99
C GLU A 10 9.58 0.06 -15.65
N LEU A 11 9.58 -0.69 -14.55
CA LEU A 11 9.60 -0.09 -13.23
C LEU A 11 11.03 0.40 -12.97
N GLU A 12 11.18 1.69 -12.68
CA GLU A 12 12.46 2.20 -12.22
C GLU A 12 12.90 1.46 -10.95
N PRO A 13 14.16 1.01 -10.88
CA PRO A 13 14.70 0.41 -9.67
C PRO A 13 14.60 1.37 -8.48
N LEU A 14 14.23 0.84 -7.33
CA LEU A 14 14.21 1.63 -6.10
C LEU A 14 15.64 2.11 -5.75
N LYS A 15 15.79 3.42 -5.56
CA LYS A 15 17.07 4.02 -5.14
C LYS A 15 17.33 3.76 -3.65
N LEU A 16 17.73 2.53 -3.32
CA LEU A 16 17.97 2.07 -1.94
C LEU A 16 18.86 3.01 -1.11
N PRO A 17 19.96 3.60 -1.63
CA PRO A 17 20.78 4.53 -0.86
C PRO A 17 20.03 5.79 -0.44
N GLU A 18 19.16 6.31 -1.31
CA GLU A 18 18.38 7.53 -1.05
C GLU A 18 17.29 7.27 -0.01
N VAL A 19 16.61 6.12 -0.12
CA VAL A 19 15.64 5.67 0.90
C VAL A 19 16.34 5.47 2.25
N ALA A 20 17.49 4.80 2.25
CA ALA A 20 18.30 4.54 3.43
C ALA A 20 18.73 5.82 4.15
N ALA A 21 19.20 6.82 3.39
CA ALA A 21 19.52 8.15 3.92
C ALA A 21 18.29 8.83 4.55
N ASN A 22 17.15 8.82 3.87
CA ASN A 22 15.92 9.48 4.35
C ASN A 22 15.34 8.86 5.64
N VAL A 23 15.55 7.57 5.85
CA VAL A 23 15.07 6.85 7.05
C VAL A 23 16.17 6.63 8.09
N TYR A 24 17.37 7.19 7.87
CA TYR A 24 18.55 7.05 8.74
C TYR A 24 18.90 5.59 9.06
N MET A 25 18.81 4.71 8.06
CA MET A 25 19.18 3.28 8.16
C MET A 25 20.23 2.90 7.13
N SER A 26 20.90 1.76 7.31
CA SER A 26 21.77 1.21 6.28
C SER A 26 20.96 0.66 5.09
N SER A 27 21.53 0.71 3.88
CA SER A 27 20.87 0.15 2.69
C SER A 27 20.57 -1.34 2.84
N GLN A 28 21.43 -2.09 3.53
CA GLN A 28 21.20 -3.51 3.83
C GLN A 28 19.96 -3.71 4.73
N ARG A 29 19.76 -2.85 5.74
CA ARG A 29 18.59 -2.92 6.62
C ARG A 29 17.32 -2.55 5.87
N VAL A 30 17.36 -1.51 5.03
CA VAL A 30 16.23 -1.13 4.17
C VAL A 30 15.86 -2.26 3.22
N ASP A 31 16.84 -2.84 2.52
CA ASP A 31 16.60 -3.97 1.62
C ASP A 31 15.99 -5.16 2.36
N SER A 32 16.54 -5.53 3.53
CA SER A 32 15.99 -6.61 4.35
C SER A 32 14.54 -6.38 4.76
N CYS A 33 14.18 -5.14 5.14
CA CYS A 33 12.80 -4.77 5.47
C CYS A 33 11.87 -4.89 4.24
N ILE A 34 12.34 -4.44 3.07
CA ILE A 34 11.59 -4.55 1.82
C ILE A 34 11.36 -6.02 1.47
N GLN A 35 12.41 -6.84 1.47
CA GLN A 35 12.31 -8.27 1.15
C GLN A 35 11.39 -9.00 2.13
N GLY A 36 11.50 -8.72 3.43
CA GLY A 36 10.62 -9.31 4.45
C GLY A 36 9.14 -8.95 4.23
N THR A 37 8.87 -7.68 3.94
CA THR A 37 7.50 -7.19 3.67
C THR A 37 6.92 -7.79 2.40
N VAL A 38 7.69 -7.79 1.31
CA VAL A 38 7.27 -8.39 0.02
C VAL A 38 7.02 -9.89 0.17
N SER A 39 7.89 -10.59 0.91
CA SER A 39 7.74 -12.03 1.16
C SER A 39 6.47 -12.33 1.96
N LEU A 40 6.17 -11.53 2.98
CA LEU A 40 4.92 -11.67 3.75
C LEU A 40 3.70 -11.50 2.84
N ILE A 41 3.63 -10.39 2.09
CA ILE A 41 2.50 -10.11 1.20
C ILE A 41 2.35 -11.21 0.15
N SER A 42 3.44 -11.64 -0.47
CA SER A 42 3.45 -12.71 -1.46
C SER A 42 2.90 -14.02 -0.88
N ARG A 43 3.27 -14.35 0.36
CA ARG A 43 2.74 -15.54 1.06
C ARG A 43 1.24 -15.43 1.31
N CYS A 44 0.76 -14.29 1.80
CA CYS A 44 -0.66 -14.06 2.08
C CYS A 44 -1.50 -14.24 0.81
N VAL A 45 -1.06 -13.63 -0.30
CA VAL A 45 -1.73 -13.75 -1.62
C VAL A 45 -1.68 -15.19 -2.13
N GLY A 46 -0.50 -15.83 -2.09
CA GLY A 46 -0.32 -17.18 -2.63
C GLY A 46 -1.14 -18.25 -1.91
N LYS A 47 -1.41 -18.05 -0.61
CA LYS A 47 -2.28 -18.94 0.19
C LYS A 47 -3.76 -18.59 0.11
N GLY A 48 -4.13 -17.48 -0.53
CA GLY A 48 -5.51 -17.01 -0.55
C GLY A 48 -6.02 -16.56 0.83
N GLU A 49 -5.13 -16.09 1.71
CA GLU A 49 -5.49 -15.66 3.06
C GLU A 49 -6.30 -14.35 3.01
N ASN A 50 -7.39 -14.28 3.78
CA ASN A 50 -8.08 -13.01 4.00
C ASN A 50 -7.34 -12.25 5.12
N ILE A 51 -6.66 -11.16 4.78
CA ILE A 51 -5.82 -10.37 5.72
C ILE A 51 -5.96 -8.89 5.41
N ALA A 52 -6.05 -8.05 6.44
CA ALA A 52 -5.85 -6.61 6.31
C ALA A 52 -4.49 -6.20 6.90
N LEU A 53 -3.70 -5.51 6.09
CA LEU A 53 -2.42 -4.94 6.47
C LEU A 53 -2.60 -3.44 6.61
N ILE A 54 -2.49 -2.92 7.84
CA ILE A 54 -2.49 -1.48 8.08
C ILE A 54 -1.07 -0.98 7.81
N LEU A 55 -0.95 -0.09 6.83
CA LEU A 55 0.26 0.66 6.53
C LEU A 55 0.11 2.03 7.18
N LYS A 56 0.76 2.22 8.32
CA LYS A 56 0.65 3.44 9.11
C LYS A 56 0.90 4.66 8.24
N ASP A 57 0.04 5.67 8.39
CA ASP A 57 0.05 6.92 7.63
C ASP A 57 -0.19 6.82 6.12
N MET A 58 -0.31 5.62 5.55
CA MET A 58 -0.56 5.40 4.13
C MET A 58 -1.98 4.91 3.83
N GLY A 59 -2.43 3.88 4.56
CA GLY A 59 -3.73 3.27 4.32
C GLY A 59 -3.81 1.80 4.75
N VAL A 60 -4.71 1.05 4.12
CA VAL A 60 -4.96 -0.36 4.39
C VAL A 60 -4.86 -1.16 3.10
N LEU A 61 -3.98 -2.16 3.10
CA LEU A 61 -3.90 -3.15 2.04
C LEU A 61 -4.74 -4.37 2.42
N ILE A 62 -5.82 -4.59 1.68
CA ILE A 62 -6.79 -5.66 1.91
C ILE A 62 -6.48 -6.79 0.94
N ILE A 63 -6.27 -7.99 1.46
CA ILE A 63 -6.12 -9.23 0.70
C ILE A 63 -7.35 -10.08 1.01
N GLU A 64 -8.11 -10.44 -0.03
CA GLU A 64 -9.27 -11.32 0.08
C GLU A 64 -9.18 -12.40 -1.01
N GLY A 65 -8.91 -13.64 -0.60
CA GLY A 65 -8.49 -14.71 -1.51
C GLY A 65 -7.23 -14.30 -2.27
N THR A 66 -7.31 -14.31 -3.60
CA THR A 66 -6.20 -13.89 -4.48
C THR A 66 -6.29 -12.41 -4.89
N ARG A 67 -7.29 -11.67 -4.40
CA ARG A 67 -7.50 -10.27 -4.74
C ARG A 67 -6.78 -9.37 -3.74
N VAL A 68 -6.08 -8.37 -4.26
CA VAL A 68 -5.37 -7.36 -3.47
C VAL A 68 -5.96 -6.00 -3.79
N GLN A 69 -6.34 -5.24 -2.76
CA GLN A 69 -6.88 -3.89 -2.89
C GLN A 69 -6.23 -2.96 -1.89
N MET A 70 -5.72 -1.82 -2.38
CA MET A 70 -5.25 -0.74 -1.52
C MET A 70 -6.37 0.29 -1.31
N LYS A 71 -6.59 0.66 -0.05
CA LYS A 71 -7.37 1.85 0.35
C LYS A 71 -6.44 2.84 1.02
N PHE A 72 -6.37 4.06 0.53
CA PHE A 72 -5.46 5.09 1.01
C PHE A 72 -6.15 6.04 1.98
N TYR A 73 -5.40 6.54 2.95
CA TYR A 73 -5.85 7.70 3.71
C TYR A 73 -5.84 8.95 2.84
N TYR A 74 -6.85 9.81 3.00
CA TYR A 74 -6.97 11.02 2.19
C TYR A 74 -5.74 11.92 2.36
N GLU A 75 -5.28 12.07 3.60
CA GLU A 75 -4.14 12.92 3.97
C GLU A 75 -2.83 12.41 3.36
N PHE A 76 -2.71 11.11 3.15
CA PHE A 76 -1.57 10.52 2.45
C PHE A 76 -1.57 10.93 0.98
N LEU A 77 -2.71 10.76 0.29
CA LEU A 77 -2.84 11.16 -1.11
C LEU A 77 -2.69 12.66 -1.30
N GLU A 78 -3.20 13.46 -0.35
CA GLU A 78 -3.07 14.91 -0.35
C GLU A 78 -1.59 15.32 -0.22
N LYS A 79 -0.82 14.66 0.66
CA LYS A 79 0.63 14.89 0.79
C LYS A 79 1.40 14.55 -0.48
N LEU A 80 1.00 13.50 -1.21
CA LEU A 80 1.68 13.08 -2.44
C LEU A 80 1.33 13.94 -3.65
N SER A 81 0.07 14.31 -3.80
CA SER A 81 -0.45 14.90 -5.04
C SER A 81 -0.70 16.41 -4.92
N GLY A 82 -0.80 16.92 -3.69
CA GLY A 82 -1.33 18.23 -3.39
C GLY A 82 -2.87 18.24 -3.39
N LYS A 83 -3.45 19.07 -2.52
CA LYS A 83 -4.90 19.15 -2.29
C LYS A 83 -5.70 19.40 -3.56
N GLU A 84 -5.32 20.40 -4.35
CA GLU A 84 -6.06 20.78 -5.55
C GLU A 84 -6.06 19.68 -6.61
N ASN A 85 -4.92 19.02 -6.82
CA ASN A 85 -4.80 17.94 -7.80
C ASN A 85 -5.61 16.73 -7.36
N LEU A 86 -5.56 16.37 -6.08
CA LEU A 86 -6.36 15.29 -5.53
C LEU A 86 -7.86 15.60 -5.69
N GLN A 87 -8.32 16.79 -5.34
CA GLN A 87 -9.72 17.19 -5.51
C GLN A 87 -10.15 17.15 -6.98
N LYS A 88 -9.33 17.67 -7.90
CA LYS A 88 -9.60 17.58 -9.35
C LYS A 88 -9.71 16.13 -9.82
N ALA A 89 -8.84 15.23 -9.33
CA ALA A 89 -8.87 13.82 -9.68
C ALA A 89 -10.14 13.12 -9.15
N LEU A 90 -10.51 13.37 -7.89
CA LEU A 90 -11.72 12.81 -7.28
C LEU A 90 -13.00 13.33 -7.96
N PHE A 91 -13.01 14.59 -8.38
CA PHE A 91 -14.13 15.17 -9.13
C PHE A 91 -14.28 14.55 -10.53
N LYS A 92 -13.16 14.39 -11.26
CA LYS A 92 -13.17 13.79 -12.61
C LYS A 92 -13.43 12.28 -12.59
N ILE A 93 -13.02 11.59 -11.52
CA ILE A 93 -13.14 10.13 -11.39
C ILE A 93 -13.78 9.82 -10.03
N PRO A 94 -15.12 9.93 -9.91
CA PRO A 94 -15.81 9.69 -8.64
C PRO A 94 -15.53 8.31 -8.02
N ARG A 95 -15.30 7.28 -8.85
CA ARG A 95 -14.92 5.93 -8.40
C ARG A 95 -13.60 5.87 -7.62
N LEU A 96 -12.75 6.90 -7.71
CA LEU A 96 -11.53 6.98 -6.91
C LEU A 96 -11.85 7.15 -5.41
N MET A 97 -13.03 7.67 -5.07
CA MET A 97 -13.50 7.75 -3.67
C MET A 97 -13.58 6.36 -3.00
N ASP A 98 -13.86 5.30 -3.76
CA ASP A 98 -13.89 3.91 -3.22
C ASP A 98 -12.50 3.42 -2.78
N LYS A 99 -11.45 4.10 -3.24
CA LYS A 99 -10.04 3.85 -2.87
C LYS A 99 -9.57 4.74 -1.72
N VAL A 100 -10.41 5.63 -1.22
CA VAL A 100 -10.10 6.50 -0.08
C VAL A 100 -10.80 5.97 1.16
N VAL A 101 -10.12 6.02 2.30
CA VAL A 101 -10.67 5.60 3.60
C VAL A 101 -10.30 6.59 4.68
N SER A 102 -11.17 6.75 5.67
CA SER A 102 -10.86 7.56 6.85
C SER A 102 -10.05 6.75 7.86
N ARG A 103 -9.11 7.39 8.57
CA ARG A 103 -8.33 6.72 9.62
C ARG A 103 -9.18 6.18 10.76
N VAL A 104 -10.32 6.81 11.01
CA VAL A 104 -11.26 6.40 12.08
C VAL A 104 -12.26 5.36 11.60
N THR A 105 -12.23 4.96 10.32
CA THR A 105 -13.10 3.90 9.82
C THR A 105 -12.78 2.58 10.54
N PRO A 106 -13.77 1.92 11.18
CA PRO A 106 -13.55 0.64 11.81
C PRO A 106 -13.00 -0.39 10.82
N LEU A 107 -11.91 -1.08 11.16
CA LEU A 107 -11.31 -2.04 10.23
C LEU A 107 -12.27 -3.18 9.86
N ALA A 108 -13.15 -3.56 10.79
CA ALA A 108 -14.20 -4.56 10.55
C ALA A 108 -15.20 -4.16 9.44
N SER A 109 -15.31 -2.87 9.09
CA SER A 109 -16.13 -2.43 7.95
C SER A 109 -15.36 -2.41 6.62
N LEU A 110 -14.04 -2.64 6.63
CA LEU A 110 -13.18 -2.57 5.46
C LEU A 110 -12.87 -3.94 4.87
N THR A 111 -12.94 -4.99 5.69
CA THR A 111 -12.66 -6.36 5.26
C THR A 111 -13.48 -7.35 6.07
N SER A 112 -13.80 -8.48 5.44
CA SER A 112 -14.34 -9.65 6.12
C SER A 112 -13.30 -10.40 6.98
N SER A 113 -12.02 -10.01 6.88
CA SER A 113 -10.91 -10.64 7.59
C SER A 113 -10.92 -10.38 9.10
N ARG A 114 -10.63 -11.42 9.87
CA ARG A 114 -10.30 -11.33 11.31
C ARG A 114 -8.80 -11.19 11.58
N HIS A 115 -7.95 -11.36 10.56
CA HIS A 115 -6.50 -11.30 10.68
C HIS A 115 -6.00 -9.93 10.24
N VAL A 116 -5.40 -9.22 11.18
CA VAL A 116 -4.94 -7.85 11.02
C VAL A 116 -3.46 -7.81 11.36
N ILE A 117 -2.67 -7.23 10.46
CA ILE A 117 -1.25 -6.99 10.68
C ILE A 117 -1.02 -5.49 10.58
N VAL A 118 -0.39 -4.91 11.60
CA VAL A 118 -0.09 -3.47 11.64
C VAL A 118 1.39 -3.28 11.39
N PHE A 119 1.73 -2.56 10.32
CA PHE A 119 3.08 -2.12 10.07
C PHE A 119 3.38 -0.83 10.86
N PRO A 120 4.59 -0.70 11.42
CA PRO A 120 4.99 0.45 12.21
C PRO A 120 5.08 1.76 11.42
#